data_AF-A0A537NPL2-F1
#
_entry.id   AF-A0A537NPL2-F1
#
_cell.length_a   1.000
_cell.length_b   1.000
_cell.length_c   1.000
_cell.angle_alpha   90.00
_cell.angle_beta   90.00
_cell.angle_gamma   90.00
#
_symmetry.space_group_name_H-M   'P 1'
#
loop_
_entity.id
_entity.type
_entity.pdbx_description
1 polymer ?
#
loop_
_entity_poly.entity_id
_entity_poly.type
_entity_poly.pdbx_seq_one_letter_code
_entity_poly.pdbx_strand_id
1 'polypeptide(L)' 'MSDRLPIFDGHNDVLLRLLNKKNDSAHEHFLSGDGEGHIDLPRAQKGGFAGGM' A
#
# COMPACT_ATOMS: atom_id res chain seq x y z
N MET A 1 15.70 -10.16 7.38
CA MET A 1 14.27 -10.49 7.26
C MET A 1 13.57 -9.84 8.44
N SER A 2 12.37 -9.26 8.26
CA SER A 2 11.66 -8.62 9.37
C SER A 2 11.12 -9.69 10.33
N ASP A 3 11.26 -9.51 11.65
CA ASP A 3 10.70 -10.40 12.70
C ASP A 3 9.17 -10.37 12.78
N ARG A 4 8.49 -9.69 11.85
CA ARG A 4 7.03 -9.56 11.84
C ARG A 4 6.40 -10.75 11.11
N LEU A 5 5.30 -11.25 11.66
CA LEU A 5 4.45 -12.23 10.98
C LEU A 5 3.97 -11.62 9.65
N PRO A 6 4.22 -12.28 8.51
CA PRO A 6 3.74 -11.80 7.22
C PRO A 6 2.22 -11.93 7.15
N ILE A 7 1.53 -10.82 6.95
CA ILE A 7 0.07 -10.77 6.84
C ILE A 7 -0.31 -10.72 5.36
N PHE A 8 -1.16 -11.66 4.96
CA PHE A 8 -1.86 -11.61 3.67
C PHE A 8 -3.29 -11.12 3.92
N ASP A 9 -3.65 -10.00 3.32
CA ASP A 9 -4.93 -9.34 3.52
C ASP A 9 -5.99 -9.83 2.51
N GLY A 10 -7.22 -10.00 2.99
CA GLY A 10 -8.30 -10.54 2.18
C GLY A 10 -8.92 -9.52 1.22
N HIS A 11 -8.84 -8.23 1.53
CA HIS A 11 -9.43 -7.16 0.73
C HIS A 11 -8.93 -5.77 1.15
N ASN A 12 -8.48 -4.97 0.18
CA ASN A 12 -8.16 -3.57 0.38
C ASN A 12 -8.56 -2.70 -0.82
N ASP A 13 -8.69 -1.39 -0.57
CA ASP A 13 -9.10 -0.38 -1.55
C ASP A 13 -7.94 0.49 -2.05
N VAL A 14 -6.69 0.00 -2.06
CA VAL A 14 -5.54 0.79 -2.53
C VAL A 14 -5.75 1.32 -3.94
N LEU A 15 -6.21 0.47 -4.85
CA LEU A 15 -6.39 0.85 -6.25
C LEU A 15 -7.49 1.91 -6.41
N LEU A 16 -8.55 1.86 -5.60
CA LEU A 16 -9.60 2.89 -5.61
C LEU A 16 -9.02 4.27 -5.23
N ARG A 17 -8.13 4.32 -4.21
CA ARG A 17 -7.42 5.55 -3.85
C ARG A 17 -6.58 6.08 -5.00
N LEU A 18 -5.77 5.23 -5.63
CA LEU A 18 -4.89 5.63 -6.73
C LEU A 18 -5.69 6.10 -7.96
N LEU A 19 -6.77 5.40 -8.30
CA LEU A 19 -7.68 5.77 -9.39
C LEU A 19 -8.29 7.17 -9.16
N ASN A 20 -8.72 7.46 -7.94
CA ASN A 20 -9.34 8.74 -7.59
C ASN A 20 -8.39 9.94 -7.69
N LYS A 21 -7.06 9.72 -7.71
CA LYS A 21 -6.09 10.81 -7.91
C LYS A 21 -6.06 11.34 -9.34
N LYS A 22 -6.63 10.62 -10.32
CA LYS A 22 -6.72 11.05 -11.73
C LYS A 22 -5.37 11.54 -12.30
N ASN A 23 -4.29 10.84 -11.95
CA ASN A 23 -2.92 11.15 -12.33
C ASN A 23 -2.24 9.89 -12.87
N ASP A 24 -1.61 9.97 -14.04
CA ASP A 24 -0.90 8.84 -14.67
C ASP A 24 0.28 8.33 -13.83
N SER A 25 0.86 9.20 -13.00
CA SER A 25 1.92 8.85 -12.05
C SER A 25 1.40 8.47 -10.66
N ALA A 26 0.11 8.12 -10.53
CA ALA A 26 -0.48 7.83 -9.21
C ALA A 26 0.21 6.66 -8.49
N HIS A 27 0.81 5.72 -9.23
CA HIS A 27 1.56 4.60 -8.67
C HIS A 27 2.71 5.06 -7.75
N GLU A 28 3.31 6.22 -7.99
CA GLU A 28 4.37 6.80 -7.14
C GLU A 28 3.87 7.08 -5.72
N HIS A 29 2.59 7.42 -5.54
CA HIS A 29 1.98 7.60 -4.22
C HIS A 29 1.88 6.30 -3.42
N PHE A 30 1.88 5.15 -4.09
CA PHE A 30 2.00 3.86 -3.43
C PHE A 30 3.47 3.50 -3.19
N LEU A 31 4.35 3.69 -4.18
CA LEU A 31 5.76 3.29 -4.09
C LEU A 31 6.53 4.11 -3.05
N SER A 32 6.39 5.44 -3.10
CA SER A 32 7.11 6.36 -2.22
C SER A 32 6.32 6.72 -0.96
N GLY A 33 5.00 6.52 -0.99
CA GLY A 33 4.09 7.07 0.01
C GLY A 33 3.88 8.57 -0.20
N ASP A 34 2.67 9.03 0.06
CA ASP A 34 2.26 10.44 -0.08
C ASP A 34 1.64 11.01 1.20
N GLY A 35 1.68 10.24 2.28
CA GLY A 35 1.08 10.60 3.56
C GLY A 35 -0.44 10.41 3.64
N GLU A 36 -1.09 9.88 2.60
CA GLU A 36 -2.54 9.66 2.54
C GLU A 36 -2.93 8.17 2.58
N GLY A 37 -4.20 7.87 2.88
CA GLY A 37 -4.73 6.51 2.86
C GLY A 37 -4.18 5.60 3.97
N HIS A 38 -4.36 4.29 3.83
CA HIS A 38 -3.91 3.30 4.83
C HIS A 38 -2.72 2.45 4.40
N ILE A 39 -2.57 2.22 3.10
CA ILE A 39 -1.55 1.33 2.53
C ILE A 39 -0.74 2.10 1.47
N ASP A 40 0.57 2.06 1.68
CA ASP A 40 1.64 2.35 0.73
C ASP A 40 2.80 1.39 1.03
N LEU A 41 3.77 1.33 0.13
CA LEU A 41 4.90 0.39 0.23
C LEU A 41 5.72 0.60 1.52
N PRO A 42 6.10 1.83 1.94
CA PRO A 42 6.82 2.02 3.19
C PRO A 42 6.06 1.52 4.42
N ARG A 43 4.74 1.78 4.51
CA ARG A 43 3.91 1.27 5.61
C ARG A 43 3.71 -0.23 5.54
N ALA A 44 3.54 -0.80 4.36
CA ALA A 44 3.40 -2.25 4.19
C ALA A 44 4.64 -2.99 4.70
N GLN A 45 5.83 -2.52 4.31
CA GLN A 45 7.11 -3.07 4.80
C GLN A 45 7.29 -2.88 6.30
N LYS A 46 6.93 -1.70 6.84
CA LYS A 46 7.00 -1.43 8.28
C LYS A 46 6.02 -2.30 9.08
N GLY A 47 4.84 -2.58 8.53
CA GLY A 47 3.75 -3.29 9.18
C GLY A 47 3.78 -4.82 9.03
N GLY A 48 4.58 -5.36 8.12
CA GLY A 48 4.56 -6.80 7.80
C GLY A 48 3.40 -7.20 6.87
N PHE A 49 2.85 -6.24 6.12
CA PHE A 49 1.87 -6.53 5.07
C PHE A 49 2.61 -7.16 3.88
N ALA A 50 2.40 -8.46 3.67
CA ALA A 50 3.08 -9.23 2.65
C ALA A 50 2.36 -9.21 1.29
N GLY A 51 1.07 -8.86 1.29
CA GLY A 51 0.24 -8.78 0.09
C GLY A 51 -1.25 -8.83 0.42
N GLY A 52 -2.08 -8.76 -0.61
CA GLY A 52 -3.53 -8.94 -0.50
C GLY A 52 -4.18 -9.08 -1.88
N MET A 53 -5.49 -9.37 -1.89
CA MET A 53 -6.32 -9.41 -3.10
C MET A 53 -6.90 -8.05 -3.46
#